data_AF-A0AAV4QCG5-F1
#
_entry.id   AF-A0AAV4QCG5-F1
#
_cell.length_a   1.000
_cell.length_b   1.000
_cell.length_c   1.000
_cell.angle_alpha   90.00
_cell.angle_beta   90.00
_cell.angle_gamma   90.00
#
_symmetry.space_group_name_H-M   'P 1'
#
loop_
_entity.id
_entity.type
_entity.pdbx_description
1 polymer ?
#
loop_
_entity_poly.entity_id
_entity_poly.type
_entity_poly.pdbx_seq_one_letter_code
_entity_poly.pdbx_strand_id
1 'polypeptide(L)'
;MSDLLPRGFRFSHKDKSLLAKLVGNYPAILYKGLDSESLSKKMKAWEELTKQFNAKNNLHEFTFTPRHLKALWKRMKVQSKKAAAAQAIEDNIESPIPDIPTQNLEVVPMLLTEAEPITADESSSYVLPNDPPSPDSYVLPDNPPPEAFSSCTAKSNLEDSYSPTPSPKPPSSNILSHFLLNGDKRKKRTPIEIEIDDLHAEHRLRMECLRLDREIKLLKKWKLEQEIVSCGFDLPPDDYT
;
A
#
# COMPACT_ATOMS: atom_id res chain seq x y z
N MET A 1 -2.48 -5.56 24.36
CA MET A 1 -1.28 -4.99 23.71
C MET A 1 -1.70 -4.56 22.31
N SER A 2 -1.42 -3.32 21.92
CA SER A 2 -1.85 -2.77 20.64
C SER A 2 -1.05 -3.40 19.50
N ASP A 3 -1.70 -4.18 18.64
CA ASP A 3 -1.10 -4.80 17.44
C ASP A 3 -0.83 -3.80 16.31
N LEU A 4 -0.82 -2.50 16.61
CA LEU A 4 -0.65 -1.44 15.63
C LEU A 4 0.71 -0.81 15.83
N LEU A 5 1.53 -0.85 14.77
CA LEU A 5 2.77 -0.09 14.71
C LEU A 5 2.48 1.40 15.00
N PRO A 6 3.41 2.12 15.64
CA PRO A 6 3.31 3.56 15.79
C PRO A 6 2.98 4.24 14.45
N ARG A 7 2.10 5.23 14.48
CA ARG A 7 1.70 5.95 13.26
C ARG A 7 2.94 6.56 12.62
N GLY A 8 3.13 6.29 11.32
CA GLY A 8 4.30 6.77 10.58
C GLY A 8 5.56 5.93 10.72
N PHE A 9 5.53 4.79 11.43
CA PHE A 9 6.68 3.91 11.52
C PHE A 9 7.16 3.42 10.15
N ARG A 10 8.46 3.56 9.89
CA ARG A 10 9.12 3.10 8.67
C ARG A 10 10.21 2.09 9.03
N PHE A 11 10.17 0.94 8.37
CA PHE A 11 11.25 -0.05 8.48
C PHE A 11 12.53 0.49 7.85
N SER A 12 13.62 0.42 8.61
CA SER A 12 14.95 0.80 8.15
C SER A 12 15.48 -0.18 7.09
N HIS A 13 16.57 0.20 6.40
CA HIS A 13 17.24 -0.73 5.48
C HIS A 13 17.77 -1.96 6.22
N LYS A 14 18.31 -1.80 7.43
CA LYS A 14 18.79 -2.92 8.27
C LYS A 14 17.67 -3.91 8.60
N ASP A 15 16.47 -3.42 8.95
CA ASP A 15 15.30 -4.26 9.22
C ASP A 15 14.90 -5.09 7.99
N LYS A 16 14.87 -4.46 6.81
CA LYS A 16 14.51 -5.12 5.55
C LYS A 16 15.53 -6.20 5.19
N SER A 17 16.83 -5.91 5.32
CA SER A 17 17.89 -6.86 5.03
C SER A 17 17.91 -8.03 6.02
N LEU A 18 17.64 -7.77 7.31
CA LEU A 18 17.48 -8.82 8.32
C LEU A 18 16.29 -9.73 7.98
N LEU A 19 15.14 -9.15 7.62
CA LEU A 19 13.97 -9.92 7.23
C LEU A 19 14.26 -10.79 6.00
N ALA A 20 14.91 -10.27 4.97
CA ALA A 20 15.26 -11.04 3.77
C ALA A 20 16.14 -12.26 4.09
N LYS A 21 17.18 -12.07 4.92
CA LYS A 21 18.05 -13.16 5.38
C LYS A 21 17.27 -14.22 6.14
N LEU A 22 16.42 -13.81 7.08
CA LEU A 22 15.61 -14.74 7.85
C LEU A 22 14.63 -15.51 6.97
N VAL A 23 13.92 -14.84 6.05
CA VAL A 23 12.97 -15.51 5.14
C VAL A 23 13.68 -16.56 4.27
N GLY A 24 14.91 -16.30 3.84
CA GLY A 24 15.73 -17.27 3.10
C GLY A 24 15.94 -18.59 3.85
N ASN A 25 16.01 -18.56 5.18
CA ASN A 25 16.18 -19.75 6.01
C ASN A 25 14.90 -20.58 6.19
N TYR A 26 13.74 -20.08 5.76
CA TYR A 26 12.45 -20.76 5.90
C TYR A 26 11.86 -21.11 4.52
N PRO A 27 12.21 -22.27 3.94
CA PRO A 27 11.72 -22.67 2.60
C PRO A 27 10.20 -22.79 2.55
N ALA A 28 9.54 -23.11 3.68
CA ALA A 28 8.08 -23.15 3.78
C ALA A 28 7.42 -21.82 3.39
N ILE A 29 8.05 -20.68 3.69
CA ILE A 29 7.52 -19.34 3.36
C ILE A 29 7.64 -19.06 1.86
N LEU A 30 8.71 -19.56 1.23
CA LEU A 30 9.01 -19.38 -0.20
C LEU A 30 8.20 -20.34 -1.09
N TYR A 31 7.79 -21.48 -0.53
CA TYR A 31 6.96 -22.47 -1.22
C TYR A 31 5.67 -21.84 -1.77
N LYS A 32 5.37 -22.07 -3.04
CA LYS A 32 4.21 -21.45 -3.73
C LYS A 32 2.90 -22.24 -3.55
N GLY A 33 2.95 -23.49 -3.12
CA GLY A 33 1.75 -24.33 -2.97
C GLY A 33 0.77 -23.80 -1.92
N LEU A 34 -0.50 -24.15 -2.09
CA LEU A 34 -1.63 -23.66 -1.29
C LEU A 34 -2.32 -24.76 -0.47
N ASP A 35 -1.67 -25.91 -0.31
CA ASP A 35 -2.21 -27.06 0.44
C ASP A 35 -2.44 -26.69 1.91
N SER A 36 -3.46 -27.26 2.54
CA SER A 36 -3.80 -27.00 3.95
C SER A 36 -2.62 -27.22 4.89
N GLU A 37 -1.89 -28.32 4.70
CA GLU A 37 -0.68 -28.64 5.45
C GLU A 37 0.44 -27.61 5.22
N SER A 38 0.61 -27.17 3.97
CA SER A 38 1.61 -26.15 3.61
C SER A 38 1.27 -24.79 4.24
N LEU A 39 -0.02 -24.46 4.38
CA LEU A 39 -0.48 -23.22 5.00
C LEU A 39 -0.20 -23.23 6.51
N SER A 40 -0.43 -24.34 7.19
CA SER A 40 -0.08 -24.52 8.60
C SER A 40 1.44 -24.44 8.82
N LYS A 41 2.24 -25.07 7.97
CA LYS A 41 3.72 -24.98 8.01
C LYS A 41 4.18 -23.53 7.79
N LYS A 42 3.58 -22.81 6.84
CA LYS A 42 3.83 -21.38 6.62
C LYS A 42 3.50 -20.54 7.84
N MET A 43 2.35 -20.75 8.48
CA MET A 43 1.97 -20.00 9.67
C MET A 43 2.98 -20.19 10.80
N LYS A 44 3.34 -21.43 11.11
CA LYS A 44 4.38 -21.74 12.11
C LYS A 44 5.73 -21.11 11.75
N ALA A 45 6.14 -21.19 10.50
CA ALA A 45 7.39 -20.59 10.03
C ALA A 45 7.38 -19.06 10.21
N TRP A 46 6.25 -18.39 9.94
CA TRP A 46 6.12 -16.95 10.16
C TRP A 46 6.17 -16.59 11.65
N GLU A 47 5.58 -17.39 12.53
CA GLU A 47 5.64 -17.17 13.98
C GLU A 47 7.07 -17.30 14.50
N GLU A 48 7.78 -18.36 14.11
CA GLU A 48 9.16 -18.59 14.54
C GLU A 48 10.12 -17.54 13.97
N LEU A 49 9.96 -17.20 12.70
CA LEU A 49 10.68 -16.08 12.07
C LEU A 49 10.47 -14.78 12.84
N THR A 50 9.23 -14.52 13.30
CA THR A 50 8.91 -13.30 14.04
C THR A 50 9.60 -13.27 15.39
N LYS A 51 9.66 -14.40 16.10
CA LYS A 51 10.42 -14.51 17.36
C LYS A 51 11.90 -14.23 17.12
N GLN A 52 12.50 -14.84 16.09
CA GLN A 52 13.91 -14.60 15.76
C GLN A 52 14.17 -13.15 15.33
N PHE A 53 13.24 -12.56 14.59
CA PHE A 53 13.33 -11.16 14.18
C PHE A 53 13.33 -10.25 15.41
N ASN A 54 12.40 -10.43 16.34
CA ASN A 54 12.33 -9.64 17.57
C ASN A 54 13.56 -9.85 18.47
N ALA A 55 14.08 -11.08 18.58
CA ALA A 55 15.27 -11.37 19.37
C ALA A 55 16.56 -10.77 18.79
N LYS A 56 16.66 -10.69 17.46
CA LYS A 56 17.80 -10.07 16.76
C LYS A 56 17.66 -8.56 16.65
N ASN A 57 16.43 -8.05 16.69
CA ASN A 57 16.12 -6.65 16.50
C ASN A 57 15.79 -5.97 17.82
N ASN A 58 16.81 -5.83 18.68
CA ASN A 58 16.70 -5.16 19.99
C ASN A 58 16.67 -3.63 19.89
N LEU A 59 16.44 -3.09 18.69
CA LEU A 59 16.48 -1.65 18.41
C LEU A 59 15.15 -0.95 18.65
N HIS A 60 14.04 -1.69 18.67
CA HIS A 60 12.70 -1.12 18.76
C HIS A 60 12.08 -1.35 20.13
N GLU A 61 11.41 -0.33 20.66
CA GLU A 61 10.71 -0.38 21.95
C GLU A 61 9.48 -1.30 21.93
N PHE A 62 9.01 -1.68 20.74
CA PHE A 62 7.84 -2.53 20.54
C PHE A 62 8.17 -3.84 19.83
N THR A 63 7.33 -4.85 20.02
CA THR A 63 7.48 -6.17 19.41
C THR A 63 6.78 -6.23 18.05
N PHE A 64 7.43 -6.83 17.06
CA PHE A 64 6.79 -7.05 15.76
C PHE A 64 5.89 -8.28 15.82
N THR A 65 4.65 -8.14 15.34
CA THR A 65 3.69 -9.22 15.12
C THR A 65 3.93 -9.87 13.74
N PRO A 66 3.60 -11.16 13.50
CA PRO A 66 3.76 -11.80 12.20
C PRO A 66 3.05 -11.06 11.06
N ARG A 67 1.96 -10.35 11.37
CA ARG A 67 1.22 -9.50 10.41
C ARG A 67 2.10 -8.37 9.85
N HIS A 68 2.92 -7.74 10.69
CA HIS A 68 3.83 -6.66 10.29
C HIS A 68 4.88 -7.16 9.32
N LEU A 69 5.54 -8.28 9.65
CA LEU A 69 6.59 -8.86 8.81
C LEU A 69 6.03 -9.40 7.48
N LYS A 70 4.84 -10.02 7.50
CA LYS A 70 4.13 -10.43 6.28
C LYS A 70 3.82 -9.23 5.38
N ALA A 71 3.35 -8.12 5.94
CA ALA A 71 3.06 -6.91 5.18
C ALA A 71 4.33 -6.28 4.61
N LEU A 72 5.41 -6.21 5.40
CA LEU A 72 6.72 -5.73 4.95
C LEU A 72 7.25 -6.58 3.80
N TRP A 73 7.24 -7.90 3.94
CA TRP A 73 7.70 -8.82 2.89
C TRP A 73 6.91 -8.68 1.59
N LYS A 74 5.58 -8.53 1.68
CA LYS A 74 4.74 -8.25 0.50
C LYS A 74 5.17 -6.96 -0.19
N ARG A 75 5.39 -5.87 0.55
CA ARG A 75 5.86 -4.59 -0.01
C ARG A 75 7.24 -4.73 -0.65
N MET A 76 8.17 -5.44 -0.01
CA MET A 76 9.51 -5.70 -0.56
C MET A 76 9.43 -6.42 -1.90
N LYS A 77 8.63 -7.49 -2.01
CA LYS A 77 8.45 -8.21 -3.29
C LYS A 77 7.89 -7.32 -4.39
N VAL A 78 6.93 -6.46 -4.08
CA VAL A 78 6.37 -5.50 -5.05
C VAL A 78 7.42 -4.49 -5.48
N GLN A 79 8.21 -3.96 -4.54
CA GLN A 79 9.30 -3.03 -4.84
C GLN A 79 10.38 -3.67 -5.72
N SER A 80 10.78 -4.91 -5.44
CA SER A 80 11.75 -5.64 -6.28
C SER A 80 11.23 -5.85 -7.70
N LYS A 81 9.96 -6.23 -7.87
CA LYS A 81 9.36 -6.36 -9.21
C LYS A 81 9.31 -5.03 -9.96
N LYS A 82 8.98 -3.94 -9.26
CA LYS A 82 8.95 -2.60 -9.85
C LYS A 82 10.35 -2.16 -10.29
N ALA A 83 11.37 -2.42 -9.48
CA ALA A 83 12.75 -2.10 -9.81
C ALA A 83 13.24 -2.88 -11.04
N ALA A 84 12.97 -4.19 -11.11
CA ALA A 84 13.32 -5.01 -12.26
C ALA A 84 12.61 -4.55 -13.56
N ALA A 85 11.34 -4.14 -13.45
CA ALA A 85 10.61 -3.60 -14.60
C ALA A 85 11.14 -2.23 -15.05
N ALA A 86 11.62 -1.39 -14.12
CA ALA A 86 12.24 -0.11 -14.45
C ALA A 86 13.59 -0.31 -15.17
N GLN A 87 14.42 -1.25 -14.69
CA GLN A 87 15.68 -1.61 -15.34
C GLN A 87 15.47 -2.12 -16.77
N ALA A 88 14.47 -2.99 -16.99
CA ALA A 88 14.15 -3.48 -18.34
C ALA A 88 13.68 -2.38 -19.32
N ILE A 89 13.25 -1.21 -18.82
CA ILE A 89 12.91 -0.05 -19.66
C ILE A 89 14.16 0.79 -19.95
N GLU A 90 15.02 1.00 -18.94
CA GLU A 90 16.28 1.74 -19.10
C GLU A 90 17.25 1.00 -20.04
N ASP A 91 17.38 -0.31 -19.91
CA ASP A 91 18.20 -1.16 -20.80
C ASP A 91 17.68 -1.18 -22.26
N ASN A 92 16.48 -0.63 -22.52
CA ASN A 92 15.86 -0.54 -23.84
C ASN A 92 15.94 0.87 -24.45
N ILE A 93 16.44 1.86 -23.72
CA ILE A 93 16.58 3.25 -24.21
C ILE A 93 18.05 3.58 -24.55
N GLU A 94 19.01 2.78 -24.10
CA GLU A 94 20.44 3.03 -24.34
C GLU A 94 21.03 2.11 -25.42
N SER A 95 20.54 2.23 -26.67
CA SER A 95 21.31 1.84 -27.86
C SER A 95 20.82 2.55 -29.12
N PRO A 96 21.69 3.27 -29.86
CA PRO A 96 21.37 3.76 -31.18
C PRO A 96 21.30 2.58 -32.17
N ILE A 97 20.20 2.55 -32.90
CA ILE A 97 19.84 1.63 -33.99
C ILE A 97 21.03 1.39 -34.94
N PRO A 98 21.26 0.12 -35.35
CA PRO A 98 21.08 -0.18 -36.76
C PRO A 98 20.10 -1.35 -36.97
N ASP A 99 19.23 -1.17 -37.97
CA ASP A 99 18.30 -2.16 -38.49
C ASP A 99 18.99 -3.51 -38.77
N ILE A 100 18.29 -4.63 -38.52
CA ILE A 100 18.31 -5.89 -39.30
C ILE A 100 17.22 -6.85 -38.74
N PRO A 101 16.60 -7.71 -39.57
CA PRO A 101 15.23 -8.16 -39.39
C PRO A 101 15.05 -9.46 -38.60
N THR A 102 13.86 -9.54 -38.03
CA THR A 102 13.20 -10.65 -37.34
C THR A 102 13.47 -12.01 -37.98
N GLN A 103 14.14 -12.90 -37.24
CA GLN A 103 14.00 -14.36 -37.39
C GLN A 103 13.92 -15.04 -36.01
N ASN A 104 13.02 -16.03 -35.96
CA ASN A 104 12.65 -16.88 -34.83
C ASN A 104 13.83 -17.46 -34.04
N LEU A 105 13.62 -17.72 -32.74
CA LEU A 105 14.13 -18.85 -31.92
C LEU A 105 13.54 -18.65 -30.50
N GLU A 106 12.56 -19.47 -30.08
CA GLU A 106 12.73 -20.75 -29.40
C GLU A 106 13.24 -20.65 -27.95
N VAL A 107 12.53 -21.36 -27.08
CA VAL A 107 12.49 -21.29 -25.62
C VAL A 107 13.78 -21.81 -24.98
N VAL A 108 14.36 -21.05 -24.03
CA VAL A 108 15.13 -21.63 -22.91
C VAL A 108 14.91 -20.83 -21.62
N PRO A 109 14.49 -21.45 -20.49
CA PRO A 109 14.46 -20.81 -19.19
C PRO A 109 15.88 -20.82 -18.59
N MET A 110 16.51 -19.66 -18.47
CA MET A 110 17.84 -19.53 -17.85
C MET A 110 17.71 -19.64 -16.33
N LEU A 111 18.04 -20.83 -15.82
CA LEU A 111 18.52 -21.03 -14.46
C LEU A 111 19.82 -20.25 -14.30
N LEU A 112 19.92 -19.37 -13.30
CA LEU A 112 21.23 -18.94 -12.82
C LEU A 112 21.37 -19.23 -11.33
N THR A 113 22.40 -20.03 -11.10
CA THR A 113 22.87 -20.69 -9.91
C THR A 113 23.57 -19.73 -8.96
N GLU A 114 23.57 -20.16 -7.71
CA GLU A 114 24.21 -19.64 -6.51
C GLU A 114 25.75 -19.56 -6.58
N ALA A 115 26.28 -18.48 -5.99
CA ALA A 115 27.53 -18.26 -5.26
C ALA A 115 28.92 -18.57 -5.86
N GLU A 116 29.84 -17.59 -5.69
CA GLU A 116 31.16 -17.73 -5.00
C GLU A 116 31.90 -16.35 -4.94
N PRO A 117 32.97 -16.20 -4.12
CA PRO A 117 33.23 -15.00 -3.29
C PRO A 117 34.39 -14.07 -3.71
N ILE A 118 34.28 -12.82 -3.23
CA ILE A 118 35.27 -11.79 -2.81
C ILE A 118 36.69 -11.81 -3.44
N THR A 119 37.07 -10.69 -4.06
CA THR A 119 38.42 -10.12 -3.88
C THR A 119 38.33 -8.63 -3.53
N ALA A 120 39.15 -8.25 -2.55
CA ALA A 120 39.37 -6.90 -2.07
C ALA A 120 40.29 -6.10 -3.01
N ASP A 121 40.32 -4.79 -2.75
CA ASP A 121 41.26 -3.79 -3.23
C ASP A 121 41.12 -3.35 -4.70
N GLU A 122 40.57 -2.15 -4.91
CA GLU A 122 41.40 -0.96 -5.16
C GLU A 122 40.55 0.32 -5.26
N SER A 123 41.07 1.38 -4.65
CA SER A 123 40.72 2.81 -4.76
C SER A 123 39.74 3.23 -5.85
N SER A 124 38.57 3.73 -5.45
CA SER A 124 37.86 4.73 -6.24
C SER A 124 37.27 5.81 -5.33
N SER A 125 37.98 6.92 -5.28
CA SER A 125 37.57 8.18 -4.66
C SER A 125 36.47 8.81 -5.52
N TYR A 126 35.22 8.68 -5.12
CA TYR A 126 34.14 9.52 -5.64
C TYR A 126 33.72 10.56 -4.59
N VAL A 127 33.92 11.82 -4.98
CA VAL A 127 33.58 13.02 -4.24
C VAL A 127 32.05 13.17 -4.21
N LEU A 128 31.49 13.28 -3.00
CA LEU A 128 30.11 13.67 -2.71
C LEU A 128 29.88 15.16 -3.06
N PRO A 129 28.83 15.49 -3.83
CA PRO A 129 28.28 16.84 -3.82
C PRO A 129 27.03 16.92 -2.93
N ASN A 130 27.15 17.70 -1.85
CA ASN A 130 26.10 18.37 -1.08
C ASN A 130 25.18 17.52 -0.19
N ASP A 131 25.61 17.34 1.05
CA ASP A 131 24.70 17.17 2.19
C ASP A 131 23.86 18.45 2.40
N PRO A 132 22.53 18.37 2.52
CA PRO A 132 21.73 19.46 3.07
C PRO A 132 22.00 19.60 4.58
N PRO A 133 21.98 20.84 5.13
CA PRO A 133 22.31 21.08 6.53
C PRO A 133 21.33 20.42 7.51
N SER A 134 21.92 19.93 8.60
CA SER A 134 21.27 19.29 9.76
C SER A 134 20.14 20.13 10.36
N PRO A 135 19.01 19.53 10.77
CA PRO A 135 17.89 20.25 11.37
C PRO A 135 18.10 20.42 12.89
N ASP A 136 19.13 21.16 13.30
CA ASP A 136 19.33 21.55 14.70
C ASP A 136 19.73 23.03 14.77
N SER A 137 18.75 23.91 14.55
CA SER A 137 18.71 25.29 15.06
C SER A 137 17.45 25.98 14.51
N TYR A 138 16.29 25.62 15.04
CA TYR A 138 15.13 26.52 15.03
C TYR A 138 14.85 26.91 16.47
N VAL A 139 15.39 28.06 16.86
CA VAL A 139 14.98 28.78 18.04
C VAL A 139 13.54 29.23 17.80
N LEU A 140 12.61 28.66 18.56
CA LEU A 140 11.21 29.11 18.62
C LEU A 140 11.19 30.55 19.15
N PRO A 141 10.55 31.52 18.46
CA PRO A 141 10.18 32.77 19.09
C PRO A 141 9.11 32.52 20.14
N ASP A 142 9.33 33.01 21.37
CA ASP A 142 8.35 33.06 22.45
C ASP A 142 7.08 33.76 21.98
N ASN A 143 6.01 32.99 21.77
CA ASN A 143 4.67 33.52 21.63
C ASN A 143 4.04 33.59 23.03
N PRO A 144 3.63 34.78 23.52
CA PRO A 144 2.89 34.89 24.76
C PRO A 144 1.52 34.20 24.62
N PRO A 145 0.97 33.64 25.72
CA PRO A 145 -0.29 32.90 25.69
C PRO A 145 -1.45 33.84 25.36
N PRO A 146 -2.42 33.43 24.52
CA PRO A 146 -3.65 34.19 24.34
C PRO A 146 -4.46 34.16 25.64
N GLU A 147 -4.81 35.36 26.07
CA GLU A 147 -5.57 35.66 27.28
C GLU A 147 -6.91 34.94 27.34
N ALA A 148 -7.27 34.56 28.57
CA ALA A 148 -8.57 34.03 28.93
C ALA A 148 -9.67 35.08 28.67
N PHE A 149 -10.47 34.89 27.62
CA PHE A 149 -11.76 35.57 27.53
C PHE A 149 -12.77 34.87 28.42
N SER A 150 -13.01 35.55 29.52
CA SER A 150 -14.04 35.32 30.50
C SER A 150 -15.39 35.85 30.00
N SER A 151 -16.44 35.13 30.41
CA SER A 151 -17.83 35.61 30.65
C SER A 151 -18.73 35.89 29.45
N CYS A 152 -19.84 35.14 29.32
CA CYS A 152 -21.12 35.53 29.91
C CYS A 152 -22.27 34.56 29.58
N THR A 153 -22.96 34.19 30.65
CA THR A 153 -24.32 33.66 30.81
C THR A 153 -25.36 33.99 29.73
N ALA A 154 -26.22 33.01 29.37
CA ALA A 154 -27.67 33.19 29.38
C ALA A 154 -28.47 31.88 29.15
N LYS A 155 -29.23 31.53 30.20
CA LYS A 155 -30.64 31.08 30.19
C LYS A 155 -31.00 29.68 29.65
N SER A 156 -31.34 28.85 30.64
CA SER A 156 -32.22 27.68 30.58
C SER A 156 -33.71 28.04 30.45
N ASN A 157 -34.48 27.03 30.06
CA ASN A 157 -35.94 26.88 30.06
C ASN A 157 -36.65 27.67 28.94
N LEU A 158 -37.67 27.14 28.26
CA LEU A 158 -38.79 26.35 28.75
C LEU A 158 -39.50 25.70 27.53
N GLU A 159 -39.89 24.44 27.71
CA GLU A 159 -40.99 23.68 27.07
C GLU A 159 -41.54 24.14 25.72
N ASP A 160 -41.53 23.25 24.72
CA ASP A 160 -42.78 23.00 24.02
C ASP A 160 -42.88 21.62 23.36
N SER A 161 -43.97 20.94 23.75
CA SER A 161 -44.86 20.13 22.92
C SER A 161 -44.36 18.81 22.30
N TYR A 162 -44.89 17.75 22.93
CA TYR A 162 -45.08 16.40 22.43
C TYR A 162 -45.72 16.35 21.04
N SER A 163 -45.17 15.52 20.16
CA SER A 163 -45.93 14.78 19.16
C SER A 163 -45.31 13.39 18.96
N PRO A 164 -46.08 12.30 19.05
CA PRO A 164 -45.56 10.95 18.97
C PRO A 164 -45.26 10.60 17.51
N THR A 165 -44.01 10.74 17.07
CA THR A 165 -43.57 10.15 15.81
C THR A 165 -43.46 8.63 15.97
N PRO A 166 -44.06 7.84 15.06
CA PRO A 166 -44.00 6.39 15.12
C PRO A 166 -42.55 5.91 14.97
N SER A 167 -42.14 5.09 15.93
CA SER A 167 -40.86 4.39 15.98
C SER A 167 -40.53 3.74 14.62
N PRO A 168 -39.34 3.99 14.03
CA PRO A 168 -38.94 3.28 12.83
C PRO A 168 -38.72 1.82 13.22
N LYS A 169 -39.60 0.95 12.73
CA LYS A 169 -39.43 -0.50 12.82
C LYS A 169 -38.03 -0.85 12.32
N PRO A 170 -37.26 -1.68 13.06
CA PRO A 170 -35.99 -2.17 12.55
C PRO A 170 -36.24 -2.86 11.20
N PRO A 171 -35.37 -2.69 10.19
CA PRO A 171 -35.51 -3.38 8.94
C PRO A 171 -35.56 -4.88 9.23
N SER A 172 -36.72 -5.46 8.92
CA SER A 172 -36.99 -6.89 8.96
C SER A 172 -35.82 -7.64 8.35
N SER A 173 -35.28 -8.57 9.13
CA SER A 173 -34.20 -9.50 8.78
C SER A 173 -34.63 -10.50 7.71
N ASN A 174 -35.02 -10.03 6.53
CA ASN A 174 -35.44 -10.88 5.40
C ASN A 174 -34.41 -10.97 4.27
N ILE A 175 -33.19 -10.45 4.45
CA ILE A 175 -32.13 -10.59 3.44
C ILE A 175 -31.48 -12.00 3.48
N LEU A 176 -31.72 -12.80 4.53
CA LEU A 176 -31.12 -14.13 4.65
C LEU A 176 -31.96 -15.29 4.13
N SER A 177 -33.18 -15.07 3.60
CA SER A 177 -34.06 -16.17 3.16
C SER A 177 -34.05 -16.43 1.65
N HIS A 178 -33.46 -15.54 0.83
CA HIS A 178 -33.38 -15.76 -0.63
C HIS A 178 -32.22 -16.66 -1.08
N PHE A 179 -31.36 -17.12 -0.16
CA PHE A 179 -30.21 -17.97 -0.51
C PHE A 179 -30.47 -19.48 -0.38
N LEU A 180 -31.66 -19.93 0.05
CA LEU A 180 -31.92 -21.35 0.31
C LEU A 180 -33.06 -21.98 -0.51
N LEU A 181 -33.56 -21.31 -1.55
CA LEU A 181 -34.47 -21.94 -2.52
C LEU A 181 -34.05 -21.57 -3.94
N ASN A 182 -32.99 -22.21 -4.41
CA ASN A 182 -32.77 -22.50 -5.82
C ASN A 182 -31.93 -23.77 -5.90
N GLY A 183 -32.56 -24.88 -5.49
CA GLY A 183 -32.13 -26.22 -5.87
C GLY A 183 -32.45 -26.43 -7.34
N ASP A 184 -31.71 -25.78 -8.22
CA ASP A 184 -31.89 -25.96 -9.66
C ASP A 184 -30.53 -26.07 -10.35
N LYS A 185 -30.27 -27.29 -10.84
CA LYS A 185 -29.33 -27.68 -11.90
C LYS A 185 -28.20 -26.67 -12.12
N ARG A 186 -27.14 -26.76 -11.31
CA ARG A 186 -25.86 -26.10 -11.62
C ARG A 186 -25.37 -26.65 -12.97
N LYS A 187 -25.74 -25.98 -14.05
CA LYS A 187 -25.09 -26.11 -15.35
C LYS A 187 -23.61 -25.90 -15.04
N LYS A 188 -22.80 -26.95 -15.23
CA LYS A 188 -21.36 -26.87 -15.08
C LYS A 188 -20.90 -25.85 -16.11
N ARG A 189 -20.70 -24.60 -15.68
CA ARG A 189 -20.16 -23.54 -16.52
C ARG A 189 -18.83 -24.05 -17.06
N THR A 190 -18.63 -23.88 -18.36
CA THR A 190 -17.36 -24.28 -18.96
C THR A 190 -16.27 -23.32 -18.44
N PRO A 191 -15.02 -23.77 -18.28
CA PRO A 191 -13.93 -22.91 -17.83
C PRO A 191 -13.80 -21.61 -18.64
N ILE A 192 -14.15 -21.65 -19.92
CA ILE A 192 -14.14 -20.52 -20.86
C ILE A 192 -15.19 -19.45 -20.48
N GLU A 193 -16.40 -19.85 -20.07
CA GLU A 193 -17.44 -18.91 -19.65
C GLU A 193 -17.06 -18.16 -18.37
N ILE A 194 -16.34 -18.84 -17.46
CA ILE A 194 -15.85 -18.23 -16.22
C ILE A 194 -14.80 -17.17 -16.55
N GLU A 195 -13.88 -17.46 -17.46
CA GLU A 195 -12.84 -16.53 -17.88
C GLU A 195 -13.41 -15.27 -18.56
N ILE A 196 -14.46 -15.41 -19.37
CA ILE A 196 -15.14 -14.28 -20.01
C ILE A 196 -15.85 -13.40 -18.96
N ASP A 197 -16.56 -14.01 -18.00
CA ASP A 197 -17.22 -13.29 -16.91
C ASP A 197 -16.20 -12.51 -16.06
N ASP A 198 -15.05 -13.12 -15.78
CA ASP A 198 -13.94 -12.51 -15.03
C ASP A 198 -13.32 -11.33 -15.80
N LEU A 199 -13.07 -11.48 -17.10
CA LEU A 199 -12.56 -10.40 -17.96
C LEU A 199 -13.54 -9.22 -18.03
N HIS A 200 -14.85 -9.48 -18.13
CA HIS A 200 -15.85 -8.42 -18.09
C HIS A 200 -15.90 -7.73 -16.72
N ALA A 201 -15.76 -8.48 -15.63
CA ALA A 201 -15.69 -7.90 -14.29
C ALA A 201 -14.45 -7.02 -14.13
N GLU A 202 -13.30 -7.47 -14.62
CA GLU A 202 -12.06 -6.69 -14.63
C GLU A 202 -12.20 -5.41 -15.45
N HIS A 203 -12.75 -5.50 -16.65
CA HIS A 203 -12.98 -4.33 -17.50
C HIS A 203 -13.88 -3.29 -16.81
N ARG A 204 -14.99 -3.73 -16.19
CA ARG A 204 -15.88 -2.84 -15.43
C ARG A 204 -15.14 -2.14 -14.29
N LEU A 205 -14.35 -2.88 -13.51
CA LEU A 205 -13.57 -2.31 -12.41
C LEU A 205 -12.55 -1.29 -12.93
N ARG A 206 -11.88 -1.58 -14.06
CA ARG A 206 -10.92 -0.67 -14.68
C ARG A 206 -11.58 0.63 -15.13
N MET A 207 -12.77 0.55 -15.74
CA MET A 207 -13.53 1.74 -16.14
C MET A 207 -13.94 2.58 -14.93
N GLU A 208 -14.35 1.94 -13.83
CA GLU A 208 -14.70 2.64 -12.59
C GLU A 208 -13.49 3.32 -11.94
N CYS A 209 -12.32 2.67 -11.95
CA CYS A 209 -11.07 3.29 -11.49
C CYS A 209 -10.72 4.54 -12.30
N LEU A 210 -10.87 4.51 -13.63
CA LEU A 210 -10.62 5.68 -14.48
C LEU A 210 -11.63 6.80 -14.21
N ARG A 211 -12.89 6.46 -13.96
CA ARG A 211 -13.94 7.42 -13.58
C ARG A 211 -13.59 8.13 -12.28
N LEU A 212 -13.22 7.36 -11.24
CA LEU A 212 -12.81 7.89 -9.94
C LEU A 212 -11.54 8.75 -10.03
N ASP A 213 -10.58 8.38 -10.88
CA ASP A 213 -9.36 9.18 -11.06
C ASP A 213 -9.66 10.56 -11.66
N ARG A 214 -10.61 10.64 -12.61
CA ARG A 214 -11.10 11.93 -13.14
C ARG A 214 -11.80 12.75 -12.06
N GLU A 215 -12.66 12.12 -11.26
CA GLU A 215 -13.37 12.79 -10.17
C GLU A 215 -12.41 13.34 -9.10
N ILE A 216 -11.40 12.56 -8.72
CA ILE A 216 -10.34 13.00 -7.79
C ILE A 216 -9.58 14.19 -8.35
N LYS A 217 -9.26 14.19 -9.66
CA LYS A 217 -8.59 15.32 -10.31
C LYS A 217 -9.45 16.59 -10.28
N LEU A 218 -10.74 16.47 -10.56
CA LEU A 218 -11.69 17.59 -10.49
C LEU A 218 -11.81 18.13 -9.06
N LEU A 219 -11.96 17.26 -8.06
CA LEU A 219 -12.02 17.67 -6.66
C LEU A 219 -10.74 18.35 -6.19
N LYS A 220 -9.57 17.88 -6.65
CA LYS A 220 -8.29 18.54 -6.38
C LYS A 220 -8.20 19.92 -7.04
N LYS A 221 -8.60 20.05 -8.30
CA LYS A 221 -8.69 21.35 -9.00
C LYS A 221 -9.59 22.30 -8.21
N TRP A 222 -10.82 21.87 -7.92
CA TRP A 222 -11.78 22.67 -7.17
C TRP A 222 -11.25 23.09 -5.79
N LYS A 223 -10.59 22.18 -5.05
CA LYS A 223 -10.01 22.50 -3.74
C LYS A 223 -8.92 23.58 -3.86
N LEU A 224 -8.06 23.49 -4.87
CA LEU A 224 -7.03 24.49 -5.12
C LEU A 224 -7.65 25.85 -5.47
N GLU A 225 -8.71 25.87 -6.28
CA GLU A 225 -9.42 27.11 -6.60
C GLU A 225 -10.01 27.78 -5.35
N GLN A 226 -10.62 26.99 -4.46
CA GLN A 226 -11.12 27.51 -3.18
C GLN A 226 -9.99 28.09 -2.30
N GLU A 227 -8.82 27.45 -2.30
CA GLU A 227 -7.66 27.92 -1.55
C GLU A 227 -7.12 29.24 -2.13
N ILE A 228 -7.02 29.37 -3.45
CA ILE A 228 -6.60 30.60 -4.15
C ILE A 228 -7.56 31.75 -3.83
N VAL A 229 -8.87 31.52 -3.95
CA VAL A 229 -9.90 32.51 -3.64
C VAL A 229 -9.86 32.92 -2.16
N SER A 230 -9.68 31.95 -1.25
CA SER A 230 -9.56 32.23 0.19
C SER A 230 -8.32 33.05 0.54
N CYS A 231 -7.26 32.98 -0.27
CA CYS A 231 -6.06 33.80 -0.13
C CYS A 231 -6.17 35.18 -0.79
N GLY A 232 -7.31 35.52 -1.40
CA GLY A 232 -7.57 36.83 -2.00
C GLY A 232 -6.96 37.02 -3.40
N PHE A 233 -6.61 35.93 -4.08
CA PHE A 233 -6.12 35.96 -5.46
C PHE A 233 -7.26 35.67 -6.44
N ASP A 234 -7.23 36.32 -7.60
CA ASP A 234 -8.15 36.02 -8.70
C ASP A 234 -7.80 34.68 -9.35
N LEU A 235 -8.83 33.89 -9.70
CA LEU A 235 -8.65 32.66 -10.44
C LEU A 235 -8.17 32.96 -11.87
N PRO A 236 -7.21 32.18 -12.41
CA PRO A 236 -6.86 32.30 -13.81
C PRO A 236 -8.11 32.05 -14.67
N PRO A 237 -8.29 32.79 -15.78
CA PRO A 237 -9.39 32.53 -16.70
C PRO A 237 -9.33 31.06 -17.14
N ASP A 238 -10.48 30.39 -17.22
CA ASP A 238 -10.57 29.04 -17.77
C ASP A 238 -10.17 29.12 -19.25
N ASP A 239 -8.88 28.96 -19.51
CA ASP A 239 -8.34 28.83 -20.85
C ASP A 239 -8.86 27.49 -21.40
N TYR A 240 -9.78 27.62 -22.38
CA TYR A 240 -10.27 26.63 -23.35
C TYR A 240 -11.60 25.92 -23.08
N THR A 241 -12.54 26.25 -23.99
CA THR A 241 -13.56 25.36 -24.57
C THR A 241 -12.93 24.46 -25.63
#